data_AF-A0A7C3LR87-F1
#
_entry.id   AF-A0A7C3LR87-F1
#
_cell.length_a   1.000
_cell.length_b   1.000
_cell.length_c   1.000
_cell.angle_alpha   90.00
_cell.angle_beta   90.00
_cell.angle_gamma   90.00
#
_symmetry.space_group_name_H-M   'P 1'
#
loop_
_entity.id
_entity.type
_entity.pdbx_description
1 polymer ?
#
loop_
_entity_poly.entity_id
_entity_poly.type
_entity_poly.pdbx_seq_one_letter_code
_entity_poly.pdbx_strand_id
1 'polypeptide(L)'
;MNKKMPPWLQGTVNDDPGFARMLIVLHSIVLTAALAILLITNTFTPANITFWILSLLSVLLLVSLVLSLYGYFSFGRFIVPAGLIVAITALVFNGQGMHDTAMVAFSAALLLGGMLVGRHGLWGFTLLCMTAITLVGLSEMNGIITPTMREYTGWDDILINYTLLISIATGMNVLMKRMEESVKQAQTNEQAWRLSEERFRSFMETSPAIVIMKDADSRYVYCNPRVESLFGR
;
A
#
# COMPACT_ATOMS: atom_id res chain seq x y z
N MET A 1 38.44 0.57 -3.41
CA MET A 1 37.88 -0.50 -2.56
C MET A 1 36.37 -0.54 -2.80
N ASN A 2 35.93 -1.38 -3.75
CA ASN A 2 34.57 -1.40 -4.26
C ASN A 2 33.71 -2.30 -3.36
N LYS A 3 32.99 -1.73 -2.38
CA LYS A 3 32.09 -2.51 -1.52
C LYS A 3 30.88 -2.94 -2.37
N LYS A 4 30.92 -4.19 -2.88
CA LYS A 4 29.75 -4.85 -3.44
C LYS A 4 28.65 -4.86 -2.38
N MET A 5 27.55 -4.16 -2.66
CA MET A 5 26.36 -4.16 -1.81
C MET A 5 25.78 -5.59 -1.69
N PRO A 6 25.20 -5.97 -0.54
CA PRO A 6 24.61 -7.29 -0.32
C PRO A 6 23.51 -7.67 -1.35
N PRO A 7 23.31 -8.96 -1.67
CA PRO A 7 22.35 -9.41 -2.70
C PRO A 7 20.88 -8.98 -2.46
N TRP A 8 20.49 -8.78 -1.20
CA TRP A 8 19.15 -8.33 -0.80
C TRP A 8 18.92 -6.81 -0.96
N LEU A 9 19.95 -6.07 -1.37
CA LEU A 9 19.90 -4.65 -1.73
C LEU A 9 20.02 -4.41 -3.25
N GLN A 10 20.29 -5.46 -4.05
CA GLN A 10 20.50 -5.34 -5.50
C GLN A 10 19.23 -5.44 -6.34
N GLY A 11 18.08 -5.65 -5.70
CA GLY A 11 16.76 -5.57 -6.31
C GLY A 11 15.83 -4.80 -5.39
N THR A 12 16.11 -3.52 -5.18
CA THR A 12 15.14 -2.69 -4.46
C THR A 12 13.92 -2.53 -5.35
N VAL A 13 12.75 -2.79 -4.78
CA VAL A 13 11.41 -2.37 -5.23
C VAL A 13 11.35 -0.91 -5.77
N ASN A 14 12.40 -0.11 -5.57
CA ASN A 14 12.60 1.24 -6.10
C ASN A 14 12.61 1.35 -7.65
N ASP A 15 12.86 0.27 -8.39
CA ASP A 15 12.90 0.31 -9.86
C ASP A 15 11.56 -0.10 -10.52
N ASP A 16 10.52 -0.40 -9.72
CA ASP A 16 9.19 -0.68 -10.26
C ASP A 16 8.38 0.63 -10.43
N PRO A 17 8.18 1.11 -11.67
CA PRO A 17 7.40 2.32 -11.92
C PRO A 17 5.94 2.20 -11.46
N GLY A 18 5.40 0.97 -11.34
CA GLY A 18 4.07 0.71 -10.78
C GLY A 18 4.01 1.01 -9.28
N PHE A 19 5.00 0.56 -8.52
CA PHE A 19 5.10 0.82 -7.08
C PHE A 19 5.26 2.31 -6.78
N ALA A 20 6.12 3.01 -7.53
CA ALA A 20 6.30 4.45 -7.37
C ALA A 20 5.01 5.24 -7.61
N ARG A 21 4.25 4.90 -8.67
CA ARG A 21 2.94 5.52 -8.94
C ARG A 21 1.94 5.22 -7.82
N MET A 22 1.85 3.97 -7.37
CA MET A 22 0.96 3.59 -6.26
C MET A 22 1.29 4.38 -4.99
N LEU A 23 2.58 4.48 -4.63
CA LEU A 23 3.04 5.20 -3.46
C LEU A 23 2.66 6.68 -3.54
N ILE A 24 2.92 7.34 -4.68
CA ILE A 24 2.57 8.76 -4.90
C ILE A 24 1.05 8.97 -4.82
N VAL A 25 0.25 8.10 -5.45
CA VAL A 25 -1.22 8.20 -5.40
C VAL A 25 -1.73 8.08 -3.97
N LEU A 26 -1.31 7.05 -3.24
CA LEU A 26 -1.71 6.86 -1.85
C LEU A 26 -1.27 8.04 -0.96
N HIS A 27 -0.04 8.53 -1.13
CA HIS A 27 0.44 9.71 -0.42
C HIS A 27 -0.40 10.95 -0.74
N SER A 28 -0.74 11.16 -2.01
CA SER A 28 -1.55 12.32 -2.43
C SER A 28 -2.97 12.27 -1.85
N ILE A 29 -3.57 11.08 -1.77
CA ILE A 29 -4.89 10.88 -1.15
C ILE A 29 -4.81 11.22 0.34
N VAL A 30 -3.81 10.72 1.05
CA VAL A 30 -3.63 10.96 2.49
C VAL A 30 -3.36 12.43 2.78
N LEU A 31 -2.50 13.07 1.99
CA LEU A 31 -2.21 14.51 2.11
C LEU A 31 -3.47 15.35 1.86
N THR A 32 -4.25 15.01 0.84
CA THR A 32 -5.49 15.72 0.51
C THR A 32 -6.52 15.56 1.62
N ALA A 33 -6.67 14.35 2.17
CA ALA A 33 -7.55 14.09 3.30
C ALA A 33 -7.12 14.89 4.54
N ALA A 34 -5.82 14.91 4.87
CA ALA A 34 -5.30 15.68 6.00
C ALA A 34 -5.55 17.18 5.85
N LEU A 35 -5.32 17.75 4.65
CA LEU A 35 -5.60 19.15 4.34
C LEU A 35 -7.11 19.46 4.40
N ALA A 36 -7.96 18.57 3.91
CA ALA A 36 -9.42 18.74 3.99
C ALA A 36 -9.90 18.75 5.45
N ILE A 37 -9.43 17.83 6.28
CA ILE A 37 -9.75 17.79 7.71
C ILE A 37 -9.25 19.06 8.42
N LEU A 38 -8.04 19.53 8.08
CA LEU A 38 -7.49 20.79 8.60
C LEU A 38 -8.38 21.98 8.26
N LEU A 39 -8.80 22.09 6.99
CA LEU A 39 -9.68 23.18 6.55
C LEU A 39 -11.03 23.13 7.28
N ILE A 40 -11.65 21.95 7.37
CA ILE A 40 -12.93 21.76 8.06
C ILE A 40 -12.81 22.12 9.54
N THR A 41 -11.81 21.57 10.24
CA THR A 41 -11.66 21.82 11.68
C THR A 41 -11.37 23.29 11.98
N ASN A 42 -10.62 23.97 11.11
CA ASN A 42 -10.33 25.40 11.26
C ASN A 42 -11.55 26.31 11.01
N THR A 43 -12.57 25.88 10.24
CA THR A 43 -13.80 26.67 10.08
C THR A 43 -14.68 26.66 11.32
N PHE A 44 -14.66 25.58 12.11
CA PHE A 44 -15.46 25.47 13.34
C PHE A 44 -14.69 25.94 14.58
N THR A 45 -13.40 25.61 14.68
CA THR A 45 -12.54 25.92 15.82
C THR A 45 -11.20 26.48 15.33
N PRO A 46 -11.13 27.80 15.07
CA PRO A 46 -9.94 28.40 14.47
C PRO A 46 -8.72 28.33 15.40
N ALA A 47 -7.56 28.02 14.81
CA ALA A 47 -6.23 28.03 15.45
C ALA A 47 -6.08 27.20 16.76
N ASN A 48 -6.88 26.13 16.91
CA ASN A 48 -6.76 25.20 18.03
C ASN A 48 -5.51 24.28 17.88
N ILE A 49 -5.14 23.52 18.93
CA ILE A 49 -4.03 22.55 18.92
C ILE A 49 -4.14 21.56 17.73
N THR A 50 -5.37 21.14 17.39
CA THR A 50 -5.68 20.32 16.20
C THR A 50 -5.13 20.92 14.91
N PHE A 51 -5.18 22.25 14.75
CA PHE A 51 -4.65 22.94 13.57
C PHE A 51 -3.13 22.76 13.47
N TRP A 52 -2.40 22.90 14.58
CA TRP A 52 -0.94 22.76 14.61
C TRP A 52 -0.50 21.31 14.35
N ILE A 53 -1.19 20.33 14.94
CA ILE A 53 -0.91 18.90 14.71
C ILE A 53 -1.12 18.54 13.24
N LEU A 54 -2.26 18.93 12.65
CA LEU A 54 -2.54 18.64 11.25
C LEU A 54 -1.62 19.41 10.31
N SER A 55 -1.26 20.65 10.62
CA SER A 55 -0.29 21.43 9.83
C SER A 55 1.07 20.75 9.81
N LEU A 56 1.56 20.31 10.98
CA LEU A 56 2.82 19.59 11.09
C LEU A 56 2.79 18.26 10.31
N LEU A 57 1.69 17.51 10.42
CA LEU A 57 1.48 16.29 9.65
C LEU A 57 1.47 16.59 8.14
N SER A 58 0.74 17.61 7.69
CA SER A 58 0.69 17.99 6.28
C SER A 58 2.06 18.39 5.73
N VAL A 59 2.87 19.13 6.52
CA VAL A 59 4.25 19.47 6.14
C VAL A 59 5.10 18.20 6.05
N LEU A 60 5.01 17.30 7.02
CA LEU A 60 5.74 16.02 7.01
C LEU A 60 5.36 15.17 5.78
N LEU A 61 4.06 15.08 5.47
CA LEU A 61 3.55 14.35 4.32
C LEU A 61 3.97 15.00 3.00
N LEU A 62 4.01 16.33 2.92
CA LEU A 62 4.48 17.07 1.75
C LEU A 62 5.98 16.85 1.52
N VAL A 63 6.81 16.94 2.57
CA VAL A 63 8.24 16.63 2.50
C VAL A 63 8.45 15.18 2.05
N SER A 64 7.69 14.25 2.62
CA SER A 64 7.70 12.84 2.25
C SER A 64 7.31 12.62 0.77
N LEU A 65 6.30 13.34 0.28
CA LEU A 65 5.86 13.29 -1.12
C LEU A 65 6.95 13.84 -2.05
N VAL A 66 7.54 14.99 -1.72
CA VAL A 66 8.63 15.60 -2.49
C VAL A 66 9.84 14.68 -2.55
N LEU A 67 10.25 14.07 -1.43
CA LEU A 67 11.33 13.08 -1.40
C LEU A 67 11.01 11.84 -2.24
N SER A 68 9.75 11.41 -2.26
CA SER A 68 9.28 10.31 -3.09
C SER A 68 9.34 10.67 -4.58
N LEU A 69 9.06 11.92 -4.95
CA LEU A 69 9.24 12.41 -6.32
C LEU A 69 10.72 12.49 -6.74
N TYR A 70 11.63 12.71 -5.79
CA TYR A 70 13.08 12.67 -6.02
C TYR A 70 13.69 11.25 -5.99
N GLY A 71 12.88 10.20 -5.85
CA GLY A 71 13.33 8.80 -5.90
C GLY A 71 13.68 8.19 -4.55
N TYR A 72 13.47 8.88 -3.43
CA TYR A 72 13.70 8.36 -2.08
C TYR A 72 12.47 7.65 -1.50
N PHE A 73 12.01 6.58 -2.15
CA PHE A 73 10.76 5.87 -1.79
C PHE A 73 10.80 5.16 -0.43
N SER A 74 12.00 4.74 0.00
CA SER A 74 12.19 4.03 1.27
C SER A 74 11.73 4.84 2.48
N PHE A 75 11.79 6.16 2.40
CA PHE A 75 11.35 7.04 3.49
C PHE A 75 9.82 7.20 3.48
N GLY A 76 9.21 7.43 2.32
CA GLY A 76 7.77 7.67 2.23
C GLY A 76 6.90 6.50 2.70
N ARG A 77 7.32 5.26 2.41
CA ARG A 77 6.58 4.05 2.82
C ARG A 77 6.41 3.92 4.34
N PHE A 78 7.35 4.41 5.15
CA PHE A 78 7.30 4.32 6.62
C PHE A 78 6.80 5.61 7.27
N ILE A 79 7.20 6.77 6.73
CA ILE A 79 6.86 8.08 7.30
C ILE A 79 5.36 8.32 7.30
N VAL A 80 4.64 7.92 6.24
CA VAL A 80 3.19 8.15 6.16
C VAL A 80 2.40 7.44 7.25
N PRO A 81 2.43 6.10 7.35
CA PRO A 81 1.68 5.39 8.37
C PRO A 81 2.17 5.71 9.79
N ALA A 82 3.48 5.86 10.01
CA ALA A 82 4.01 6.23 11.33
C ALA A 82 3.61 7.66 11.73
N GLY A 83 3.70 8.61 10.80
CA GLY A 83 3.29 9.99 10.99
C GLY A 83 1.80 10.12 11.29
N LEU A 84 0.96 9.32 10.61
CA LEU A 84 -0.46 9.22 10.92
C LEU A 84 -0.68 8.70 12.34
N ILE A 85 -0.05 7.60 12.74
CA ILE A 85 -0.19 7.05 14.11
C ILE A 85 0.18 8.10 15.15
N VAL A 86 1.30 8.80 14.97
CA VAL A 86 1.75 9.86 15.90
C VAL A 86 0.76 11.02 15.93
N ALA A 87 0.31 11.50 14.77
CA ALA A 87 -0.65 12.60 14.70
C ALA A 87 -2.01 12.22 15.31
N ILE A 88 -2.53 11.03 15.02
CA ILE A 88 -3.79 10.53 15.60
C ILE A 88 -3.66 10.43 17.11
N THR A 89 -2.55 9.89 17.62
CA THR A 89 -2.28 9.82 19.06
C THR A 89 -2.30 11.23 19.65
N ALA A 90 -1.59 12.19 19.06
CA ALA A 90 -1.58 13.58 19.53
C ALA A 90 -2.97 14.23 19.49
N LEU A 91 -3.78 13.97 18.46
CA LEU A 91 -5.16 14.47 18.37
C LEU A 91 -6.02 13.91 19.50
N VAL A 92 -5.96 12.60 19.71
CA VAL A 92 -6.73 11.89 20.74
C VAL A 92 -6.37 12.38 22.15
N PHE A 93 -5.08 12.61 22.42
CA PHE A 93 -4.60 13.15 23.70
C PHE A 93 -5.14 14.55 24.01
N ASN A 94 -5.37 15.37 22.98
CA ASN A 94 -5.89 16.74 23.13
C ASN A 94 -7.41 16.83 22.91
N GLY A 95 -8.04 15.71 22.56
CA GLY A 95 -9.45 15.60 22.23
C GLY A 95 -10.25 14.90 23.33
N GLN A 96 -11.10 13.95 22.93
CA GLN A 96 -11.99 13.21 23.85
C GLN A 96 -11.40 11.87 24.34
N GLY A 97 -10.08 11.66 24.20
CA GLY A 97 -9.47 10.38 24.56
C GLY A 97 -10.00 9.23 23.71
N MET A 98 -10.17 8.05 24.29
CA MET A 98 -10.61 6.83 23.60
C MET A 98 -11.99 6.96 22.93
N HIS A 99 -12.78 7.97 23.31
CA HIS A 99 -14.09 8.27 22.74
C HIS A 99 -14.02 9.23 21.53
N ASP A 100 -12.82 9.68 21.14
CA ASP A 100 -12.64 10.55 20.00
C ASP A 100 -12.86 9.80 18.67
N THR A 101 -13.59 10.44 17.76
CA THR A 101 -13.76 9.98 16.37
C THR A 101 -12.43 9.73 15.65
N ALA A 102 -11.34 10.40 16.06
CA ALA A 102 -9.99 10.20 15.54
C ALA A 102 -9.47 8.75 15.72
N MET A 103 -10.01 7.97 16.67
CA MET A 103 -9.60 6.58 16.91
C MET A 103 -9.79 5.68 15.68
N VAL A 104 -10.80 5.96 14.85
CA VAL A 104 -11.04 5.21 13.59
C VAL A 104 -9.86 5.33 12.63
N ALA A 105 -9.11 6.44 12.69
CA ALA A 105 -7.98 6.67 11.81
C ALA A 105 -6.79 5.72 12.08
N PHE A 106 -6.71 5.07 13.26
CA PHE A 106 -5.69 4.03 13.50
C PHE A 106 -5.85 2.83 12.57
N SER A 107 -7.09 2.46 12.24
CA SER A 107 -7.37 1.40 11.26
C SER A 107 -6.93 1.81 9.85
N ALA A 108 -7.15 3.08 9.47
CA ALA A 108 -6.68 3.60 8.18
C ALA A 108 -5.15 3.66 8.11
N ALA A 109 -4.48 4.10 9.18
CA ALA A 109 -3.02 4.10 9.27
C ALA A 109 -2.45 2.68 9.19
N LEU A 110 -3.10 1.70 9.82
CA LEU A 110 -2.76 0.28 9.72
C LEU A 110 -2.88 -0.25 8.29
N LEU A 111 -3.99 0.05 7.60
CA LEU A 111 -4.20 -0.35 6.21
C LEU A 111 -3.12 0.24 5.30
N LEU A 112 -2.84 1.53 5.44
CA LEU A 112 -1.80 2.22 4.67
C LEU A 112 -0.41 1.63 4.95
N GLY A 113 -0.09 1.34 6.22
CA GLY A 113 1.18 0.70 6.60
C GLY A 113 1.35 -0.68 5.99
N GLY A 114 0.30 -1.50 6.03
CA GLY A 114 0.28 -2.82 5.39
C GLY A 114 0.43 -2.74 3.87
N MET A 115 -0.24 -1.78 3.21
CA MET A 115 -0.16 -1.59 1.76
C MET A 115 1.20 -1.06 1.29
N LEU A 116 1.79 -0.11 2.03
CA LEU A 116 3.03 0.57 1.61
C LEU A 116 4.29 -0.20 1.96
N VAL A 117 4.33 -0.86 3.12
CA VAL A 117 5.50 -1.64 3.57
C VAL A 117 5.37 -3.11 3.22
N GLY A 118 4.15 -3.58 3.00
CA GLY A 118 3.83 -4.96 2.65
C GLY A 118 3.44 -5.82 3.86
N ARG A 119 3.19 -7.09 3.57
CA ARG A 119 2.62 -8.08 4.49
C ARG A 119 3.37 -8.22 5.82
N HIS A 120 4.70 -8.12 5.79
CA HIS A 120 5.54 -8.20 7.00
C HIS A 120 5.48 -6.91 7.83
N GLY A 121 5.39 -5.75 7.17
CA GLY A 121 5.27 -4.45 7.84
C GLY A 121 3.94 -4.27 8.57
N LEU A 122 2.88 -4.93 8.08
CA LEU A 122 1.54 -4.88 8.69
C LEU A 122 1.56 -5.17 10.19
N TRP A 123 2.20 -6.27 10.61
CA TRP A 123 2.26 -6.65 12.03
C TRP A 123 3.05 -5.65 12.88
N GLY A 124 4.08 -5.03 12.30
CA GLY A 124 4.81 -3.95 12.96
C GLY A 124 3.92 -2.73 13.23
N PHE A 125 3.11 -2.33 12.25
CA PHE A 125 2.16 -1.23 12.44
C PHE A 125 1.00 -1.60 13.37
N THR A 126 0.53 -2.86 13.36
CA THR A 126 -0.46 -3.33 14.35
C THR A 126 0.06 -3.15 15.76
N LEU A 127 1.31 -3.53 16.02
CA LEU A 127 1.94 -3.37 17.33
C LEU A 127 2.11 -1.88 17.70
N LEU A 128 2.49 -1.03 16.75
CA LEU A 128 2.58 0.42 16.99
C LEU A 128 1.22 1.04 17.32
N CYS A 129 0.15 0.68 16.59
CA CYS A 129 -1.21 1.14 16.89
C CYS A 129 -1.67 0.65 18.26
N MET A 130 -1.45 -0.63 18.61
CA MET A 130 -1.77 -1.16 19.94
C MET A 130 -1.04 -0.40 21.04
N THR A 131 0.24 -0.13 20.85
CA THR A 131 1.06 0.64 21.80
C THR A 131 0.50 2.04 21.99
N ALA A 132 0.17 2.73 20.90
CA ALA A 132 -0.43 4.06 20.93
C ALA A 132 -1.78 4.08 21.65
N ILE A 133 -2.67 3.12 21.35
CA ILE A 133 -3.98 2.98 21.99
C ILE A 133 -3.84 2.70 23.49
N THR A 134 -2.87 1.86 23.87
CA THR A 134 -2.60 1.58 25.29
C THR A 134 -2.10 2.82 26.01
N LEU A 135 -1.22 3.58 25.37
CA LEU A 135 -0.70 4.82 25.93
C LEU A 135 -1.83 5.83 26.17
N VAL A 136 -2.75 5.98 25.21
CA VAL A 136 -3.96 6.80 25.36
C VAL A 136 -4.83 6.28 26.50
N GLY A 137 -5.20 4.99 26.47
CA GLY A 137 -6.10 4.40 27.46
C GLY A 137 -5.56 4.48 28.88
N LEU A 138 -4.27 4.20 29.09
CA LEU A 138 -3.62 4.38 30.40
C LEU A 138 -3.57 5.84 30.83
N SER A 139 -3.40 6.78 29.90
CA SER A 139 -3.40 8.21 30.23
C SER A 139 -4.78 8.69 30.67
N GLU A 140 -5.84 8.15 30.07
CA GLU A 140 -7.22 8.44 30.46
C GLU A 140 -7.60 7.77 31.79
N MET A 141 -7.26 6.50 31.97
CA MET A 141 -7.51 5.76 33.23
C MET A 141 -6.80 6.39 34.44
N ASN A 142 -5.64 7.00 34.23
CA ASN A 142 -4.89 7.71 35.28
C ASN A 142 -5.34 9.17 35.47
N GLY A 143 -6.33 9.65 34.72
CA GLY A 143 -6.87 11.01 34.82
C GLY A 143 -5.98 12.11 34.24
N ILE A 144 -4.99 11.76 33.40
CA ILE A 144 -4.17 12.75 32.67
C ILE A 144 -5.00 13.40 31.56
N ILE A 145 -5.90 12.62 30.95
CA ILE A 145 -6.90 13.09 29.99
C ILE A 145 -8.26 13.03 30.71
N THR A 146 -9.00 14.13 30.75
CA THR A 146 -10.34 14.18 31.33
C THR A 146 -11.38 14.43 30.22
N PRO A 147 -12.02 13.37 29.68
CA PRO A 147 -13.04 13.52 28.64
C PRO A 147 -14.24 14.32 29.11
N THR A 148 -14.87 15.05 28.20
CA THR A 148 -16.04 15.88 28.51
C THR A 148 -17.34 15.06 28.62
N MET A 149 -17.40 13.87 27.99
CA MET A 149 -18.56 12.97 28.05
C MET A 149 -18.11 11.51 28.14
N ARG A 150 -18.74 10.77 29.07
CA ARG A 150 -18.38 9.44 29.64
C ARG A 150 -17.29 9.50 30.72
N GLU A 151 -17.62 9.01 31.91
CA GLU A 151 -16.78 9.16 33.11
C GLU A 151 -15.58 8.22 33.16
N TYR A 152 -15.55 7.08 32.44
CA TYR A 152 -14.41 6.15 32.48
C TYR A 152 -14.22 5.35 31.19
N THR A 153 -13.00 5.37 30.66
CA THR A 153 -12.47 4.35 29.75
C THR A 153 -12.18 3.08 30.54
N GLY A 154 -12.70 1.95 30.08
CA GLY A 154 -12.45 0.65 30.67
C GLY A 154 -11.46 -0.21 29.88
N TRP A 155 -11.05 -1.33 30.47
CA TRP A 155 -10.26 -2.35 29.75
C TRP A 155 -11.02 -2.93 28.55
N ASP A 156 -12.35 -2.92 28.59
CA ASP A 156 -13.22 -3.33 27.49
C ASP A 156 -13.03 -2.46 26.24
N ASP A 157 -12.93 -1.13 26.38
CA ASP A 157 -12.69 -0.23 25.23
C ASP A 157 -11.35 -0.53 24.53
N ILE A 158 -10.30 -0.82 25.30
CA ILE A 158 -8.98 -1.17 24.76
C ILE A 158 -9.03 -2.54 24.06
N LEU A 159 -9.66 -3.53 24.70
CA LEU A 159 -9.78 -4.89 24.16
C LEU A 159 -10.64 -4.94 22.88
N ILE A 160 -11.70 -4.13 22.79
CA ILE A 160 -12.50 -3.98 21.57
C ILE A 160 -11.64 -3.45 20.42
N ASN A 161 -10.87 -2.38 20.66
CA ASN A 161 -9.98 -1.80 19.65
C ASN A 161 -8.90 -2.79 19.19
N TYR A 162 -8.31 -3.54 20.12
CA TYR A 162 -7.35 -4.58 19.78
C TYR A 162 -7.98 -5.68 18.91
N THR A 163 -9.17 -6.14 19.28
CA THR A 163 -9.91 -7.16 18.52
C THR A 163 -10.21 -6.66 17.10
N LEU A 164 -10.61 -5.40 16.96
CA LEU A 164 -10.85 -4.76 15.67
C LEU A 164 -9.57 -4.68 14.82
N LEU A 165 -8.47 -4.19 15.39
CA LEU A 165 -7.19 -4.07 14.68
C LEU A 165 -6.64 -5.44 14.25
N ILE A 166 -6.71 -6.46 15.11
CA ILE A 166 -6.28 -7.82 14.77
C ILE A 166 -7.16 -8.40 13.67
N SER A 167 -8.47 -8.18 13.72
CA SER A 167 -9.40 -8.65 12.69
C SER A 167 -9.10 -8.02 11.34
N ILE A 168 -8.88 -6.69 11.31
CA ILE A 168 -8.50 -5.95 10.10
C ILE A 168 -7.12 -6.41 9.60
N ALA A 169 -6.13 -6.53 10.47
CA ALA A 169 -4.79 -6.99 10.11
C ALA A 169 -4.82 -8.41 9.54
N THR A 170 -5.57 -9.32 10.17
CA THR A 170 -5.67 -10.71 9.73
C THR A 170 -6.37 -10.80 8.38
N GLY A 171 -7.51 -10.12 8.21
CA GLY A 171 -8.23 -10.06 6.94
C GLY A 171 -7.34 -9.49 5.82
N MET A 172 -6.64 -8.39 6.11
CA MET A 172 -5.72 -7.76 5.17
C MET A 172 -4.53 -8.66 4.82
N ASN A 173 -3.95 -9.36 5.79
CA ASN A 173 -2.87 -10.33 5.57
C ASN A 173 -3.30 -11.48 4.65
N VAL A 174 -4.52 -11.99 4.81
CA VAL A 174 -5.10 -13.02 3.93
C VAL A 174 -5.31 -12.48 2.51
N LEU A 175 -5.89 -11.27 2.38
CA LEU A 175 -6.10 -10.64 1.08
C LEU A 175 -4.78 -10.36 0.35
N MET A 176 -3.79 -9.81 1.05
CA MET A 176 -2.46 -9.56 0.50
C MET A 176 -1.81 -10.85 0.02
N LYS A 177 -1.86 -11.93 0.81
CA LYS A 177 -1.31 -13.23 0.43
C LYS A 177 -2.00 -13.79 -0.82
N ARG A 178 -3.33 -13.72 -0.89
CA ARG A 178 -4.09 -14.18 -2.07
C ARG A 178 -3.77 -13.37 -3.32
N MET A 179 -3.60 -12.05 -3.19
CA MET A 179 -3.25 -11.19 -4.31
C MET A 179 -1.82 -11.50 -4.81
N GLU A 180 -0.88 -11.70 -3.88
CA GLU A 180 0.50 -12.10 -4.20
C GLU A 180 0.53 -13.43 -4.98
N GLU A 181 -0.20 -14.43 -4.52
CA GLU A 181 -0.34 -15.72 -5.20
C GLU A 181 -1.02 -15.58 -6.58
N SER A 182 -2.08 -14.79 -6.67
CA SER A 182 -2.81 -14.55 -7.92
C SER A 182 -1.94 -13.86 -8.98
N VAL A 183 -1.17 -12.84 -8.59
CA VAL A 183 -0.24 -12.14 -9.49
C VAL A 183 0.86 -13.10 -9.95
N LYS A 184 1.44 -13.89 -9.04
CA LYS A 184 2.47 -14.88 -9.38
C LYS A 184 1.96 -15.94 -10.36
N GLN A 185 0.74 -16.43 -10.14
CA GLN A 185 0.11 -17.39 -11.04
C GLN A 185 -0.14 -16.76 -12.43
N ALA A 186 -0.62 -15.52 -12.49
CA ALA A 186 -0.85 -14.81 -13.74
C ALA A 186 0.46 -14.65 -14.54
N GLN A 187 1.55 -14.23 -13.89
CA GLN A 187 2.87 -14.10 -14.51
C GLN A 187 3.39 -15.44 -15.03
N THR A 188 3.20 -16.53 -14.27
CA THR A 188 3.63 -17.87 -14.67
C THR A 188 2.85 -18.36 -15.90
N ASN A 189 1.54 -18.13 -15.92
CA ASN A 189 0.68 -18.49 -17.05
C ASN A 189 1.06 -17.70 -18.31
N GLU A 190 1.33 -16.39 -18.18
CA GLU A 190 1.78 -15.56 -19.29
C GLU A 190 3.12 -16.03 -19.86
N GLN A 191 4.09 -16.37 -19.00
CA GLN A 191 5.37 -16.91 -19.43
C GLN A 191 5.23 -18.27 -20.13
N ALA A 192 4.39 -19.16 -19.61
CA ALA A 192 4.12 -20.45 -20.22
C ALA A 192 3.43 -20.29 -21.59
N TRP A 193 2.50 -19.33 -21.71
CA TRP A 193 1.85 -18.99 -22.97
C TRP A 193 2.88 -18.50 -24.00
N ARG A 194 3.69 -17.49 -23.65
CA ARG A 194 4.73 -16.95 -24.53
C ARG A 194 5.71 -18.03 -24.99
N LEU A 195 6.16 -18.91 -24.08
CA LEU A 195 7.06 -20.01 -24.41
C LEU A 195 6.42 -21.03 -25.36
N SER A 196 5.12 -21.32 -25.18
CA SER A 196 4.39 -22.22 -26.09
C SER A 196 4.22 -21.60 -27.47
N GLU A 197 3.92 -20.29 -27.54
CA GLU A 197 3.80 -19.54 -28.79
C GLU A 197 5.13 -19.51 -29.55
N GLU A 198 6.24 -19.21 -28.88
CA GLU A 198 7.59 -19.23 -29.47
C GLU A 198 7.97 -20.61 -29.99
N ARG A 199 7.69 -21.68 -29.22
CA ARG A 199 7.93 -23.06 -29.65
C ARG A 199 7.09 -23.43 -30.86
N PHE A 200 5.81 -23.05 -30.87
CA PHE A 200 4.94 -23.28 -32.02
C PHE A 200 5.43 -22.51 -33.26
N ARG A 201 5.77 -21.23 -33.11
CA ARG A 201 6.29 -20.40 -34.19
C ARG A 201 7.59 -20.97 -34.76
N SER A 202 8.54 -21.33 -33.89
CA SER A 202 9.81 -21.94 -34.29
C SER A 202 9.59 -23.28 -35.00
N PHE A 203 8.70 -24.13 -34.50
CA PHE A 203 8.34 -25.38 -35.15
C PHE A 203 7.74 -25.15 -36.54
N MET A 204 6.80 -24.21 -36.67
CA MET A 204 6.12 -23.93 -37.93
C MET A 204 7.06 -23.30 -38.96
N GLU A 205 7.96 -22.41 -38.54
CA GLU A 205 8.97 -21.77 -39.39
C GLU A 205 10.04 -22.75 -39.88
N THR A 206 10.45 -23.70 -39.03
CA THR A 206 11.48 -24.70 -39.37
C THR A 206 10.93 -25.99 -39.96
N SER A 207 9.60 -26.16 -40.00
CA SER A 207 8.96 -27.37 -40.51
C SER A 207 9.22 -27.57 -42.01
N PRO A 208 9.63 -28.77 -42.44
CA PRO A 208 9.83 -29.09 -43.85
C PRO A 208 8.52 -29.29 -44.63
N ALA A 209 7.38 -29.37 -43.94
CA ALA A 209 6.06 -29.50 -44.56
C ALA A 209 5.51 -28.14 -45.01
N ILE A 210 4.68 -28.14 -46.06
CA ILE A 210 3.90 -26.95 -46.45
C ILE A 210 2.72 -26.82 -45.51
N VAL A 211 2.65 -25.72 -44.75
CA VAL A 211 1.53 -25.47 -43.84
C VAL A 211 0.86 -24.16 -44.21
N ILE A 212 -0.44 -24.25 -44.49
CA ILE A 212 -1.29 -23.13 -44.88
C ILE A 212 -2.55 -23.17 -44.01
N MET A 213 -2.89 -22.06 -43.36
CA MET A 213 -4.10 -21.92 -42.56
C MET A 213 -5.05 -20.92 -43.23
N LYS A 214 -6.33 -21.27 -43.34
CA LYS A 214 -7.39 -20.41 -43.89
C LYS A 214 -8.47 -20.13 -42.84
N ASP A 215 -9.09 -18.96 -42.90
CA ASP A 215 -10.26 -18.62 -42.08
C ASP A 215 -11.55 -19.22 -42.69
N ALA A 216 -12.68 -18.98 -42.03
CA ALA A 216 -13.99 -19.44 -42.50
C ALA A 216 -14.39 -18.86 -43.89
N ASP A 217 -13.82 -17.72 -44.28
CA ASP A 217 -14.04 -17.06 -45.57
C ASP A 217 -12.99 -17.47 -46.62
N SER A 218 -12.22 -18.54 -46.36
CA SER A 218 -11.15 -19.06 -47.22
C SER A 218 -9.97 -18.11 -47.46
N ARG A 219 -9.82 -17.06 -46.63
CA ARG A 219 -8.65 -16.15 -46.68
C ARG A 219 -7.46 -16.81 -45.98
N TYR A 220 -6.26 -16.64 -46.55
CA TYR A 220 -5.03 -17.13 -45.95
C TYR A 220 -4.70 -16.34 -44.67
N VAL A 221 -4.61 -17.03 -43.54
CA VAL A 221 -4.33 -16.44 -42.21
C VAL A 221 -2.88 -16.71 -41.78
N TYR A 222 -2.27 -17.78 -42.30
CA TYR A 222 -0.90 -18.14 -42.01
C TYR A 222 -0.31 -19.02 -43.12
N CYS A 223 0.93 -18.78 -43.48
CA CYS A 223 1.75 -19.60 -44.38
C CYS A 223 3.16 -19.72 -43.78
N ASN A 224 3.71 -20.93 -43.71
CA ASN A 224 5.09 -21.09 -43.27
C ASN A 224 6.10 -20.80 -44.41
N PRO A 225 7.38 -20.49 -44.10
CA PRO A 225 8.39 -20.12 -45.11
C PRO A 225 8.60 -21.17 -46.20
N ARG A 226 8.28 -22.44 -45.94
CA ARG A 226 8.37 -23.51 -46.95
C ARG A 226 7.46 -23.27 -48.15
N VAL A 227 6.31 -22.60 -47.98
CA VAL A 227 5.39 -22.24 -49.08
C VAL A 227 6.13 -21.38 -50.13
N GLU A 228 6.95 -20.41 -49.69
CA GLU A 228 7.71 -19.53 -50.59
C GLU A 228 8.71 -20.32 -51.44
N SER A 229 9.36 -21.33 -50.84
CA SER A 229 10.33 -22.17 -51.54
C SER A 229 9.73 -23.09 -52.61
N LEU A 230 8.41 -23.36 -52.55
CA LEU A 230 7.70 -24.16 -53.56
C LEU A 230 7.06 -23.33 -54.66
N PHE A 231 6.54 -22.14 -54.33
CA PHE A 231 5.94 -21.24 -55.31
C PHE A 231 6.94 -20.27 -55.97
N GLY A 232 8.16 -20.18 -55.45
CA GLY A 232 9.38 -19.83 -56.17
C GLY A 232 9.43 -18.46 -56.87
N ARG A 233 9.86 -17.42 -56.15
CA ARG A 233 11.03 -16.57 -56.45
C ARG A 233 11.26 -15.55 -55.35
#